data_AF-A0A956C048-F1
#
_entry.id   AF-A0A956C048-F1
#
_cell.length_a   1.000
_cell.length_b   1.000
_cell.length_c   1.000
_cell.angle_alpha   90.00
_cell.angle_beta   90.00
_cell.angle_gamma   90.00
#
_symmetry.space_group_name_H-M   'P 1'
#
loop_
_entity.id
_entity.type
_entity.pdbx_description
1 polymer ?
#
loop_
_entity_poly.entity_id
_entity_poly.type
_entity_poly.pdbx_seq_one_letter_code
_entity_poly.pdbx_strand_id
1 'polypeptide(L)'
;SVRLDPKSGARLRESLQAKGLGQNRDVPANPGEVIDLRKHDGRKRLVPRLGHDNILAAAKLAVAASKDAKEERRRALAEQLRRRRGTQTLRPIPEDLRLELRNHARRVARLRRIQVLADAASDGPSVERANDLLTREEKRHDRALDVLLKRPEVGTPTSPDKKEENDEKATQGADKGGQP
;
A
#
# COMPACT_ATOMS: atom_id res chain seq x y z
N SER A 1 7.01 43.13 4.49
CA SER A 1 5.82 42.86 3.65
C SER A 1 6.23 42.83 2.19
N VAL A 2 6.31 41.64 1.58
CA VAL A 2 6.71 41.47 0.17
C VAL A 2 5.45 41.56 -0.68
N ARG A 3 5.31 42.63 -1.47
CA ARG A 3 4.23 42.80 -2.45
C ARG A 3 4.61 42.01 -3.71
N LEU A 4 3.89 40.93 -3.99
CA LEU A 4 4.05 40.16 -5.22
C LEU A 4 3.28 40.84 -6.36
N ASP A 5 3.94 40.94 -7.51
CA ASP A 5 3.51 41.68 -8.69
C ASP A 5 2.41 40.93 -9.47
N PRO A 6 1.22 41.53 -9.72
CA PRO A 6 0.06 40.84 -10.30
C PRO A 6 0.24 40.43 -11.78
N LYS A 7 1.32 40.86 -12.44
CA LYS A 7 1.61 40.53 -13.85
C LYS A 7 2.33 39.19 -14.05
N SER A 8 2.83 38.57 -12.98
CA SER A 8 3.55 37.30 -13.05
C SER A 8 2.66 36.08 -13.33
N GLY A 9 1.35 36.17 -13.06
CA GLY A 9 0.40 35.06 -13.29
C GLY A 9 -0.02 34.85 -14.75
N ALA A 10 0.10 35.86 -15.61
CA ALA A 10 -0.36 35.78 -17.00
C ALA A 10 0.55 34.91 -17.89
N ARG A 11 1.87 34.88 -17.61
CA ARG A 11 2.84 34.14 -18.44
C ARG A 11 2.83 32.63 -18.25
N LEU A 12 2.26 32.13 -17.15
CA LEU A 12 2.15 30.69 -16.89
C LEU A 12 0.95 30.03 -17.61
N ARG A 13 -0.07 30.81 -18.01
CA ARG A 13 -1.21 30.27 -18.77
C ARG A 13 -0.89 30.04 -20.24
N GLU A 14 -0.03 30.85 -20.85
CA GLU A 14 0.38 30.66 -22.26
C GLU A 14 1.30 29.44 -22.47
N SER A 15 2.14 29.08 -21.49
CA SER A 15 3.06 27.95 -21.67
C SER A 15 2.40 26.56 -21.60
N LEU A 16 1.16 26.48 -21.11
CA LEU A 16 0.39 25.23 -21.08
C LEU A 16 -0.41 25.01 -22.38
N GLN A 17 -0.72 26.07 -23.13
CA GLN A 17 -1.42 25.97 -24.40
C GLN A 17 -0.50 25.50 -25.54
N ALA A 18 0.80 25.79 -25.47
CA ALA A 18 1.79 25.34 -26.46
C ALA A 18 2.13 23.84 -26.40
N LYS A 19 1.70 23.10 -25.36
CA LYS A 19 1.99 21.66 -25.21
C LYS A 19 0.96 20.71 -25.84
N GLY A 20 -0.04 21.21 -26.56
CA GLY A 20 -0.93 20.35 -27.37
C GLY A 20 -1.73 19.31 -26.56
N LEU A 21 -1.89 19.48 -25.25
CA LEU A 21 -2.73 18.60 -24.41
C LEU A 21 -4.21 19.01 -24.40
N GLY A 22 -4.60 19.91 -25.31
CA GLY A 22 -5.92 20.53 -25.36
C GLY A 22 -6.78 20.15 -26.55
N GLN A 23 -6.56 19.01 -27.21
CA GLN A 23 -7.42 18.57 -28.31
C GLN A 23 -7.69 17.06 -28.31
N ASN A 24 -8.99 16.75 -28.33
CA ASN A 24 -9.59 15.54 -28.86
C ASN A 24 -9.26 14.22 -28.15
N ARG A 25 -9.98 13.98 -27.06
CA ARG A 25 -10.65 12.67 -26.99
C ARG A 25 -12.05 12.89 -27.52
N ASP A 26 -12.18 12.65 -28.82
CA ASP A 26 -13.41 12.15 -29.40
C ASP A 26 -13.82 10.92 -28.58
N VAL A 27 -14.62 11.16 -27.54
CA VAL A 27 -15.45 10.12 -26.98
C VAL A 27 -16.57 10.03 -28.00
N PRO A 28 -16.65 8.97 -28.83
CA PRO A 28 -17.85 8.77 -29.62
C PRO A 28 -18.98 8.68 -28.61
N ALA A 29 -19.86 9.68 -28.64
CA ALA A 29 -21.20 9.51 -28.15
C ALA A 29 -21.72 8.28 -28.90
N ASN A 30 -21.87 7.17 -28.18
CA ASN A 30 -22.62 6.03 -28.65
C ASN A 30 -24.04 6.19 -28.05
N PRO A 31 -24.93 6.98 -28.66
CA PRO A 31 -26.33 6.98 -28.31
C PRO A 31 -26.95 5.72 -28.93
N GLY A 32 -27.01 4.65 -28.16
CA GLY A 32 -27.82 3.49 -28.54
C GLY A 32 -27.03 2.21 -28.73
N GLU A 33 -26.62 1.62 -27.62
CA GLU A 33 -27.01 0.23 -27.44
C GLU A 33 -27.88 0.20 -26.18
N VAL A 34 -29.17 0.48 -26.40
CA VAL A 34 -30.21 -0.06 -25.54
C VAL A 34 -29.96 -1.56 -25.58
N ILE A 35 -29.38 -2.10 -24.50
CA ILE A 35 -29.37 -3.53 -24.29
C ILE A 35 -30.84 -3.87 -24.06
N ASP A 36 -31.53 -4.10 -25.17
CA ASP A 36 -32.79 -4.82 -25.18
C ASP A 36 -32.51 -6.10 -24.40
N LEU A 37 -33.14 -6.19 -23.23
CA LEU A 37 -33.38 -7.42 -22.50
C LEU A 37 -34.26 -8.29 -23.42
N ARG A 38 -33.64 -8.84 -24.48
CA ARG A 38 -34.23 -9.89 -25.30
C ARG A 38 -34.62 -10.98 -24.33
N LYS A 39 -35.94 -11.14 -24.20
CA LYS A 39 -36.59 -12.33 -23.66
C LYS A 39 -35.79 -13.52 -24.15
N HIS A 40 -35.06 -14.14 -23.23
CA HIS A 40 -34.23 -15.29 -23.53
C HIS A 40 -35.14 -16.38 -24.07
N ASP A 41 -35.11 -16.57 -25.39
CA ASP A 41 -35.58 -17.79 -26.02
C ASP A 41 -35.04 -18.97 -25.21
N GLY A 42 -35.90 -19.93 -24.88
CA GLY A 42 -35.65 -21.10 -24.02
C GLY A 42 -34.56 -22.08 -24.47
N ARG A 43 -33.55 -21.60 -25.19
CA ARG A 43 -32.30 -22.29 -25.48
C ARG A 43 -31.48 -22.28 -24.20
N LYS A 44 -31.54 -23.40 -23.46
CA LYS A 44 -30.55 -23.78 -22.46
C LYS A 44 -29.18 -23.68 -23.12
N ARG A 45 -28.49 -22.54 -22.99
CA ARG A 45 -27.09 -22.41 -23.38
C ARG A 45 -26.35 -23.39 -22.49
N LEU A 46 -25.94 -24.51 -23.07
CA LEU A 46 -25.05 -25.47 -22.45
C LEU A 46 -23.72 -24.74 -22.27
N VAL A 47 -23.58 -23.95 -21.21
CA VAL A 47 -22.30 -23.37 -20.84
C VAL A 47 -21.45 -24.59 -20.51
N PRO A 48 -20.40 -24.90 -21.28
CA PRO A 48 -19.54 -26.02 -20.94
C PRO A 48 -19.02 -25.72 -19.53
N ARG A 49 -19.41 -26.57 -18.57
CA ARG A 49 -18.79 -26.61 -17.25
C ARG A 49 -17.35 -27.03 -17.49
N LEU A 50 -16.49 -26.06 -17.84
CA LEU A 50 -15.06 -26.21 -17.68
C LEU A 50 -14.90 -26.69 -16.24
N GLY A 51 -14.43 -27.93 -16.08
CA GLY A 51 -14.37 -28.60 -14.79
C GLY A 51 -13.75 -27.64 -13.78
N HIS A 52 -14.41 -27.47 -12.63
CA HIS A 52 -13.99 -26.57 -11.57
C HIS A 52 -12.50 -26.75 -11.24
N ASP A 53 -12.00 -27.98 -11.39
CA ASP A 53 -10.60 -28.38 -11.22
C ASP A 53 -9.63 -27.72 -12.22
N ASN A 54 -10.02 -27.56 -13.48
CA ASN A 54 -9.21 -26.89 -14.50
C ASN A 54 -9.10 -25.39 -14.22
N ILE A 55 -10.18 -24.77 -13.73
CA ILE A 55 -10.20 -23.35 -13.35
C ILE A 55 -9.28 -23.14 -12.14
N LEU A 56 -9.37 -24.00 -11.12
CA LEU A 56 -8.50 -23.93 -9.95
C LEU A 56 -7.02 -24.17 -10.29
N ALA A 57 -6.71 -25.11 -11.18
CA ALA A 57 -5.35 -25.38 -11.64
C ALA A 57 -4.76 -24.17 -12.38
N ALA A 58 -5.54 -23.57 -13.30
CA ALA A 58 -5.14 -22.36 -14.01
C ALA A 58 -4.91 -21.17 -13.06
N ALA A 59 -5.77 -20.99 -12.05
CA ALA A 59 -5.61 -19.93 -11.06
C ALA A 59 -4.33 -20.12 -10.21
N LYS A 60 -4.04 -21.37 -9.80
CA LYS A 60 -2.80 -21.69 -9.05
C LYS A 60 -1.55 -21.40 -9.87
N LEU A 61 -1.54 -21.78 -11.16
CA LEU A 61 -0.44 -21.48 -12.07
C LEU A 61 -0.24 -19.97 -12.28
N ALA A 62 -1.32 -19.21 -12.46
CA ALA A 62 -1.25 -17.75 -12.58
C ALA A 62 -0.71 -17.07 -11.31
N VAL A 63 -1.08 -17.56 -10.13
CA VAL A 63 -0.55 -17.07 -8.84
C VAL A 63 0.92 -17.42 -8.69
N ALA A 64 1.35 -18.63 -9.06
CA ALA A 64 2.76 -19.03 -9.03
C ALA A 64 3.61 -18.15 -9.96
N ALA A 65 3.19 -17.99 -11.22
CA ALA A 65 3.86 -17.13 -12.19
C ALA A 65 3.95 -15.66 -11.71
N SER A 66 2.90 -15.16 -11.04
CA SER A 66 2.92 -13.82 -10.45
C SER A 66 3.90 -13.67 -9.29
N LYS A 67 4.10 -14.73 -8.49
CA LYS A 67 5.10 -14.74 -7.41
C LYS A 67 6.51 -14.72 -7.99
N ASP A 68 6.78 -15.54 -8.99
CA ASP A 68 8.09 -15.61 -9.64
C ASP A 68 8.47 -14.27 -10.27
N ALA A 69 7.55 -13.66 -11.02
CA ALA A 69 7.76 -12.33 -11.62
C ALA A 69 7.99 -11.23 -10.57
N LYS A 70 7.40 -11.35 -9.37
CA LYS A 70 7.61 -10.41 -8.27
C LYS A 70 8.97 -10.61 -7.61
N GLU A 71 9.40 -11.85 -7.43
CA GLU A 71 10.74 -12.17 -6.92
C GLU A 71 11.83 -11.69 -7.88
N GLU A 72 11.66 -11.91 -9.18
CA GLU A 72 12.61 -11.49 -10.20
C GLU A 72 12.77 -9.96 -10.21
N ARG A 73 11.66 -9.20 -10.20
CA ARG A 73 11.71 -7.74 -10.04
C ARG A 73 12.43 -7.31 -8.76
N ARG A 74 12.19 -8.01 -7.65
CA ARG A 74 12.86 -7.73 -6.37
C ARG A 74 14.37 -8.00 -6.45
N ARG A 75 14.79 -9.09 -7.11
CA ARG A 75 16.20 -9.42 -7.34
C ARG A 75 16.88 -8.40 -8.23
N ALA A 76 16.27 -8.06 -9.38
CA ALA A 76 16.81 -7.06 -10.31
C ALA A 76 16.98 -5.69 -9.64
N LEU A 77 15.97 -5.24 -8.87
CA LEU A 77 16.05 -4.00 -8.10
C LEU A 77 17.17 -4.07 -7.04
N ALA A 78 17.28 -5.19 -6.31
CA ALA A 78 18.34 -5.37 -5.32
C ALA A 78 19.73 -5.33 -5.96
N GLU A 79 19.91 -5.95 -7.13
CA GLU A 79 21.17 -5.94 -7.86
C GLU A 79 21.50 -4.54 -8.39
N GLN A 80 20.52 -3.82 -8.92
CA GLN A 80 20.69 -2.42 -9.36
C GLN A 80 21.13 -1.53 -8.20
N LEU A 81 20.53 -1.71 -7.01
CA LEU A 81 20.92 -0.99 -5.80
C LEU A 81 22.33 -1.34 -5.33
N ARG A 82 22.74 -2.62 -5.41
CA ARG A 82 24.11 -3.05 -5.11
C ARG A 82 25.12 -2.39 -6.05
N ARG A 83 24.87 -2.43 -7.37
CA ARG A 83 25.72 -1.80 -8.38
C ARG A 83 25.89 -0.31 -8.14
N ARG A 84 24.78 0.40 -7.86
CA ARG A 84 24.81 1.86 -7.63
C ARG A 84 25.55 2.27 -6.36
N ARG A 85 25.51 1.45 -5.31
CA ARG A 85 26.07 1.79 -3.98
C ARG A 85 27.45 1.19 -3.72
N GLY A 86 27.96 0.32 -4.60
CA GLY A 86 29.28 -0.31 -4.43
C GLY A 86 29.37 -1.28 -3.24
N THR A 87 28.25 -1.68 -2.65
CA THR A 87 28.19 -2.57 -1.48
C THR A 87 27.66 -3.94 -1.89
N GLN A 88 28.44 -5.01 -1.66
CA GLN A 88 28.02 -6.41 -1.91
C GLN A 88 26.81 -6.83 -1.06
N THR A 89 26.73 -6.30 0.16
CA THR A 89 25.61 -6.51 1.07
C THR A 89 24.82 -5.21 1.22
N LEU A 90 23.49 -5.30 1.12
CA LEU A 90 22.64 -4.28 1.74
C LEU A 90 23.03 -4.33 3.21
N ARG A 91 23.77 -3.32 3.71
CA ARG A 91 24.12 -3.25 5.13
C ARG A 91 22.85 -3.55 5.93
N PRO A 92 22.91 -4.43 6.94
CA PRO A 92 21.75 -4.73 7.74
C PRO A 92 21.20 -3.40 8.26
N ILE A 93 19.98 -3.06 7.83
CA ILE A 93 19.29 -1.87 8.31
C ILE A 93 19.14 -2.07 9.82
N PRO A 94 19.64 -1.13 10.66
CA PRO A 94 19.48 -1.21 12.11
C PRO A 94 18.02 -1.53 12.47
N GLU A 95 17.81 -2.38 13.47
CA GLU A 95 16.46 -2.84 13.86
C GLU A 95 15.52 -1.66 14.10
N ASP A 96 16.00 -0.62 14.79
CA ASP A 96 15.25 0.61 15.07
C ASP A 96 14.80 1.33 13.79
N LEU A 97 15.71 1.46 12.82
CA LEU A 97 15.42 2.09 11.52
C LEU A 97 14.40 1.26 10.74
N ARG A 98 14.52 -0.07 10.77
CA ARG A 98 13.57 -0.97 10.10
C ARG A 98 12.19 -0.94 10.74
N LEU A 99 12.14 -0.88 12.07
CA LEU A 99 10.90 -0.76 12.83
C LEU A 99 10.20 0.55 12.48
N GLU A 100 10.93 1.65 12.43
CA GLU A 100 10.40 2.96 12.05
C GLU A 100 9.84 2.95 10.61
N LEU A 101 10.58 2.40 9.64
CA LEU A 101 10.11 2.26 8.26
C LEU A 101 8.82 1.43 8.17
N ARG A 102 8.71 0.32 8.93
CA ARG A 102 7.49 -0.50 8.98
C ARG A 102 6.32 0.27 9.57
N ASN A 103 6.56 1.00 10.65
CA ASN A 103 5.52 1.77 11.33
C ASN A 103 4.99 2.90 10.45
N HIS A 104 5.89 3.64 9.80
CA HIS A 104 5.54 4.68 8.84
C HIS A 104 4.70 4.11 7.69
N ALA A 105 5.16 3.02 7.04
CA ALA A 105 4.42 2.38 5.95
C ALA A 105 3.01 1.94 6.36
N ARG A 106 2.85 1.39 7.58
CA ARG A 106 1.53 1.01 8.13
C ARG A 106 0.64 2.23 8.35
N ARG A 107 1.17 3.33 8.90
CA ARG A 107 0.40 4.57 9.12
C ARG A 107 -0.04 5.20 7.80
N VAL A 108 0.87 5.33 6.83
CA VAL A 108 0.57 5.84 5.49
C VAL A 108 -0.49 4.99 4.80
N ALA A 109 -0.37 3.66 4.85
CA ALA A 109 -1.36 2.76 4.24
C ALA A 109 -2.76 2.94 4.85
N ARG A 110 -2.86 3.13 6.18
CA ARG A 110 -4.14 3.41 6.85
C ARG A 110 -4.72 4.76 6.42
N LEU A 111 -3.91 5.81 6.40
CA LEU A 111 -4.35 7.15 5.99
C LEU A 111 -4.80 7.18 4.52
N ARG A 112 -4.07 6.52 3.62
CA ARG A 112 -4.46 6.37 2.22
C ARG A 112 -5.78 5.61 2.06
N ARG A 113 -6.01 4.56 2.86
CA ARG A 113 -7.30 3.86 2.85
C ARG A 113 -8.44 4.78 3.29
N ILE A 114 -8.25 5.56 4.36
CA ILE A 114 -9.24 6.54 4.82
C ILE A 114 -9.54 7.56 3.72
N GLN A 115 -8.50 8.10 3.08
CA GLN A 115 -8.64 9.03 1.97
C GLN A 115 -9.49 8.45 0.83
N VAL A 116 -9.19 7.22 0.37
CA VAL A 116 -9.95 6.57 -0.71
C VAL A 116 -11.40 6.33 -0.33
N LEU A 117 -11.69 5.94 0.92
CA LEU A 117 -13.06 5.72 1.38
C LEU A 117 -13.84 7.05 1.51
N ALA A 118 -13.19 8.11 2.00
CA ALA A 118 -13.80 9.43 2.10
C ALA A 118 -14.09 10.03 0.71
N ASP A 119 -13.15 9.87 -0.22
CA ASP A 119 -13.31 10.30 -1.62
C ASP A 119 -14.47 9.56 -2.31
N ALA A 120 -14.56 8.24 -2.14
CA ALA A 120 -15.68 7.44 -2.64
C ALA A 120 -17.04 7.86 -2.04
N ALA A 121 -17.05 8.40 -0.83
CA ALA A 121 -18.25 8.93 -0.16
C ALA A 121 -18.50 10.43 -0.44
N SER A 122 -17.66 11.09 -1.25
CA SER A 122 -17.70 12.54 -1.50
C SER A 122 -17.59 13.39 -0.21
N ASP A 123 -16.91 12.90 0.82
CA ASP A 123 -16.65 13.62 2.08
C ASP A 123 -15.35 14.43 1.98
N GLY A 124 -15.46 15.61 1.35
CA GLY A 124 -14.35 16.55 1.18
C GLY A 124 -13.58 16.90 2.47
N PRO A 125 -14.26 17.28 3.57
CA PRO A 125 -13.59 17.57 4.83
C PRO A 125 -12.75 16.41 5.37
N SER A 126 -13.20 15.16 5.20
CA SER A 126 -12.40 14.00 5.61
C SER A 126 -11.20 13.74 4.70
N VAL A 127 -11.32 13.99 3.39
CA VAL A 127 -10.18 13.94 2.45
C VAL A 127 -9.11 14.97 2.82
N GLU A 128 -9.50 16.21 3.11
CA GLU A 128 -8.58 17.27 3.53
C GLU A 128 -7.86 16.91 4.84
N ARG A 129 -8.60 16.45 5.86
CA ARG A 129 -8.00 15.97 7.12
C ARG A 129 -7.03 14.81 6.92
N ALA A 130 -7.34 13.87 6.03
CA ALA A 130 -6.45 12.75 5.73
C ALA A 130 -5.15 13.23 5.04
N ASN A 131 -5.23 14.21 4.14
CA ASN A 131 -4.07 14.84 3.50
C ASN A 131 -3.19 15.56 4.52
N ASP A 132 -3.77 16.35 5.42
CA ASP A 132 -3.04 17.03 6.47
C ASP A 132 -2.29 16.04 7.39
N LEU A 133 -2.93 14.93 7.74
CA LEU A 133 -2.30 13.87 8.54
C LEU A 133 -1.18 13.16 7.79
N LEU A 134 -1.32 12.94 6.48
CA LEU A 134 -0.24 12.39 5.65
C LEU A 134 0.99 13.31 5.67
N THR A 135 0.81 14.61 5.46
CA THR A 135 1.93 15.58 5.51
C THR A 135 2.57 15.65 6.89
N ARG A 136 1.78 15.55 7.97
CA ARG A 136 2.32 15.49 9.34
C ARG A 136 3.11 14.21 9.60
N GLU A 137 2.62 13.07 9.12
CA GLU A 137 3.30 11.78 9.27
C GLU A 137 4.61 11.74 8.47
N GLU A 138 4.65 12.32 7.26
CA GLU A 138 5.88 12.48 6.47
C GLU A 138 6.93 13.29 7.25
N LYS A 139 6.55 14.48 7.74
CA LYS A 139 7.47 15.32 8.56
C LYS A 139 7.95 14.59 9.83
N ARG A 140 7.07 13.83 10.48
CA ARG A 140 7.39 13.04 11.68
C ARG A 140 8.33 11.89 11.35
N HIS A 141 8.16 11.26 10.19
CA HIS A 141 9.03 10.20 9.71
C HIS A 141 10.42 10.75 9.39
N ASP A 142 10.51 11.85 8.65
CA ASP A 142 11.78 12.49 8.27
C ASP A 142 12.60 12.85 9.52
N ARG A 143 11.96 13.46 10.53
CA ARG A 143 12.61 13.75 11.82
C ARG A 143 13.11 12.50 12.53
N ALA A 144 12.34 11.41 12.49
CA ALA A 144 12.74 10.15 13.10
C ALA A 144 13.93 9.52 12.36
N LEU A 145 13.94 9.58 11.02
CA LEU A 145 15.07 9.14 10.20
C LEU A 145 16.32 9.95 10.49
N ASP A 146 16.22 11.27 10.59
CA ASP A 146 17.35 12.15 10.91
C ASP A 146 17.99 11.79 12.26
N VAL A 147 17.17 11.52 13.28
CA VAL A 147 17.66 11.13 14.61
C VAL A 147 18.33 9.75 14.55
N LEU A 148 17.71 8.77 13.89
CA LEU A 148 18.24 7.41 13.82
C LEU A 148 19.51 7.31 12.95
N LEU A 149 19.61 8.09 11.88
CA LEU A 149 20.79 8.11 11.00
C LEU A 149 21.98 8.87 11.61
N LYS A 150 21.72 9.89 12.44
CA LYS A 150 22.78 10.64 13.14
C LYS A 150 23.29 9.95 14.39
N ARG A 151 22.52 9.01 14.95
CA ARG A 151 22.95 8.26 16.14
C ARG A 151 24.10 7.34 15.72
N PRO A 152 25.33 7.53 16.23
CA PRO A 152 26.39 6.55 16.04
C PRO A 152 25.87 5.23 16.61
N GLU A 153 26.17 4.12 15.93
CA GLU A 153 25.76 2.74 16.26
C GLU A 153 26.24 2.37 17.67
N VAL A 154 25.59 2.88 18.73
CA VAL A 154 25.81 2.46 20.10
C VAL A 154 25.17 1.09 20.17
N GLY A 155 26.01 0.06 20.14
CA GLY A 155 25.65 -1.35 20.03
C GLY A 155 24.32 -1.65 20.69
N THR A 156 23.38 -2.10 19.87
CA THR A 156 22.05 -2.53 20.34
C THR A 156 22.25 -3.47 21.53
N PRO A 157 21.70 -3.17 22.72
CA PRO A 157 21.57 -4.20 23.74
C PRO A 157 20.75 -5.31 23.09
N THR A 158 21.39 -6.45 22.88
CA THR A 158 20.74 -7.70 22.49
C THR A 158 19.50 -7.82 23.37
N SER A 159 18.31 -7.75 22.77
CA SER A 159 17.07 -8.01 23.47
C SER A 159 17.27 -9.27 24.31
N PRO A 160 17.00 -9.25 25.62
CA PRO A 160 17.06 -10.46 26.41
C PRO A 160 16.18 -11.47 25.72
N ASP A 161 16.80 -12.60 25.36
CA ASP A 161 16.15 -13.78 24.84
C ASP A 161 14.83 -13.95 25.58
N LYS A 162 13.74 -14.01 24.83
CA LYS A 162 12.50 -14.58 25.34
C LYS A 162 12.82 -16.03 25.66
N LYS A 163 13.33 -16.29 26.86
CA LYS A 163 13.30 -17.63 27.44
C LYS A 163 11.85 -18.05 27.42
N GLU A 164 11.61 -19.04 26.57
CA GLU A 164 10.48 -19.94 26.62
C GLU A 164 10.30 -20.38 28.08
N GLU A 165 9.34 -19.77 28.78
CA GLU A 165 8.78 -20.34 30.00
C GLU A 165 7.54 -21.13 29.57
N ASN A 166 7.83 -22.26 28.94
CA ASN A 166 6.92 -23.40 28.89
C ASN A 166 7.47 -24.37 29.93
N ASP A 167 6.93 -24.34 31.14
CA ASP A 167 6.90 -25.53 31.99
C ASP A 167 5.73 -25.45 32.98
N GLU A 168 4.75 -26.31 32.71
CA GLU A 168 3.92 -27.08 33.62
C GLU A 168 3.71 -26.57 35.06
N LYS A 169 2.45 -26.24 35.39
CA LYS A 169 1.80 -26.93 36.52
C LYS A 169 0.29 -27.01 36.38
N ALA A 170 -0.15 -28.16 35.88
CA ALA A 170 -1.43 -28.72 36.25
C ALA A 170 -1.41 -28.99 37.76
N THR A 171 -2.30 -28.35 38.51
CA THR A 171 -2.78 -28.91 39.79
C THR A 171 -4.28 -28.80 39.81
N GLN A 172 -4.88 -29.98 39.71
CA GLN A 172 -6.23 -30.30 40.13
C GLN A 172 -6.39 -29.87 41.59
N GLY A 173 -7.52 -29.25 41.91
CA GLY A 173 -7.88 -28.89 43.28
C GLY A 173 -9.38 -28.64 43.35
N ALA A 174 -10.12 -29.71 43.56
CA ALA A 174 -11.53 -29.68 43.93
C ALA A 174 -11.70 -28.90 45.23
N ASP A 175 -12.69 -28.02 45.32
CA ASP A 175 -13.25 -27.70 46.63
C ASP A 175 -14.77 -27.51 46.57
N LYS A 176 -15.39 -28.18 47.53
CA LYS A 176 -16.82 -28.34 47.76
C LYS A 176 -17.29 -27.24 48.70
N GLY A 177 -18.44 -26.66 48.40
CA GLY A 177 -19.18 -25.82 49.35
C GLY A 177 -20.14 -24.91 48.58
N GLY A 178 -21.42 -25.18 48.46
CA GLY A 178 -22.29 -25.82 49.43
C GLY A 178 -22.62 -24.82 50.54
N GLN A 179 -23.80 -24.18 50.42
CA GLN A 179 -24.74 -23.73 51.46
C GLN A 179 -25.36 -22.36 51.15
N PRO A 180 -26.54 -22.04 51.73
CA PRO A 180 -27.69 -22.89 52.05
C PRO A 180 -28.88 -22.67 51.11
#